data_AF-A0A4R3EB05-F1
#
_entry.id   AF-A0A4R3EB05-F1
#
_cell.length_a   1.000
_cell.length_b   1.000
_cell.length_c   1.000
_cell.angle_alpha   90.00
_cell.angle_beta   90.00
_cell.angle_gamma   90.00
#
_symmetry.space_group_name_H-M   'P 1'
#
loop_
_entity.id
_entity.type
_entity.pdbx_description
1 polymer ?
#
loop_
_entity_poly.entity_id
_entity_poly.type
_entity_poly.pdbx_seq_one_letter_code
_entity_poly.pdbx_strand_id
1 'polypeptide(L)'
;MTGAGKPAANRKTPPRRKPAETSRQPAYWPVYGFRTPDRDGWTLIAADGASAIAKSWALERFPELREWRAIDRTLWTDPAAHKILRFAGEPDAYDLGNSPAETAHVWDYRALCWRASGERIEPPAQAERVETVVVEFGPPSWGWIDLSLRSERQHTEIPLSEVFDPFAGSLTRWLEHIATNMPARLVVDSEGSLARLEVVPSTADLVYLVCTPVDASRSEFIVEMSRKRLVADFYRSLVNFWEGPALRDNWDMWILALKDPDLRDNEYASLQTPWSVRSQVVERYLSENAI
;
A
#
# COMPACT_ATOMS: atom_id res chain seq x y z
N MET A 1 -21.54 76.98 -32.30
CA MET A 1 -20.29 76.22 -32.55
C MET A 1 -19.94 75.47 -31.28
N THR A 2 -20.41 74.23 -31.18
CA THR A 2 -20.28 73.34 -30.04
C THR A 2 -19.07 72.43 -30.24
N GLY A 3 -18.11 72.49 -29.31
CA GLY A 3 -16.87 71.72 -29.36
C GLY A 3 -17.07 70.26 -28.93
N ALA A 4 -16.59 69.33 -29.75
CA ALA A 4 -16.66 67.90 -29.54
C ALA A 4 -15.62 67.42 -28.49
N GLY A 5 -16.10 66.71 -27.47
CA GLY A 5 -15.27 66.02 -26.48
C GLY A 5 -14.71 64.69 -27.04
N LYS A 6 -13.39 64.48 -26.89
CA LYS A 6 -12.73 63.21 -27.19
C LYS A 6 -13.03 62.15 -26.10
N PRO A 7 -13.29 60.88 -26.46
CA PRO A 7 -13.46 59.82 -25.48
C PRO A 7 -12.11 59.36 -24.92
N ALA A 8 -12.07 59.13 -23.60
CA ALA A 8 -10.91 58.63 -22.89
C ALA A 8 -10.65 57.15 -23.23
N ALA A 9 -9.40 56.83 -23.55
CA ALA A 9 -8.95 55.48 -23.84
C ALA A 9 -9.04 54.59 -22.59
N ASN A 10 -9.81 53.50 -22.70
CA ASN A 10 -9.89 52.43 -21.70
C ASN A 10 -8.50 51.79 -21.51
N ARG A 11 -7.83 52.10 -20.39
CA ARG A 11 -6.63 51.38 -19.93
C ARG A 11 -7.04 49.98 -19.50
N LYS A 12 -6.75 48.97 -20.33
CA LYS A 12 -6.84 47.56 -19.94
C LYS A 12 -5.85 47.30 -18.80
N THR A 13 -6.38 47.01 -17.62
CA THR A 13 -5.60 46.50 -16.48
C THR A 13 -4.93 45.18 -16.89
N PRO A 14 -3.61 45.02 -16.74
CA PRO A 14 -2.96 43.75 -17.03
C PRO A 14 -3.53 42.66 -16.10
N PRO A 15 -3.70 41.42 -16.59
CA PRO A 15 -4.21 40.33 -15.77
C PRO A 15 -3.32 40.14 -14.56
N ARG A 16 -3.91 40.13 -13.35
CA ARG A 16 -3.23 39.72 -12.13
C ARG A 16 -2.65 38.34 -12.39
N ARG A 17 -1.32 38.21 -12.37
CA ARG A 17 -0.65 36.89 -12.31
C ARG A 17 -1.21 36.18 -11.08
N LYS A 18 -1.89 35.04 -11.28
CA LYS A 18 -2.16 34.12 -10.16
C LYS A 18 -0.80 33.80 -9.53
N PRO A 19 -0.65 33.86 -8.20
CA PRO A 19 0.55 33.35 -7.56
C PRO A 19 0.74 31.91 -8.04
N ALA A 20 1.98 31.58 -8.42
CA ALA A 20 2.33 30.22 -8.80
C ALA A 20 1.83 29.30 -7.67
N GLU A 21 0.93 28.38 -7.99
CA GLU A 21 0.69 27.21 -7.16
C GLU A 21 2.04 26.50 -7.11
N THR A 22 2.80 26.76 -6.04
CA THR A 22 3.90 25.89 -5.65
C THR A 22 3.27 24.52 -5.54
N SER A 23 3.65 23.61 -6.44
CA SER A 23 3.28 22.21 -6.36
C SER A 23 3.65 21.76 -4.95
N ARG A 24 2.64 21.57 -4.11
CA ARG A 24 2.85 20.90 -2.84
C ARG A 24 3.14 19.47 -3.23
N GLN A 25 4.44 19.13 -3.35
CA GLN A 25 4.84 17.74 -3.24
C GLN A 25 4.13 17.18 -2.01
N PRO A 26 3.55 15.96 -2.07
CA PRO A 26 2.97 15.34 -0.89
C PRO A 26 4.03 15.43 0.21
N ALA A 27 3.67 16.05 1.33
CA ALA A 27 4.59 16.28 2.43
C ALA A 27 4.93 14.91 3.01
N TYR A 28 6.00 14.31 2.50
CA TYR A 28 6.55 13.09 3.07
C TYR A 28 7.02 13.41 4.47
N TRP A 29 6.26 12.99 5.47
CA TRP A 29 6.71 13.10 6.85
C TRP A 29 7.85 12.11 7.08
N PRO A 30 9.07 12.58 7.39
CA PRO A 30 10.14 11.67 7.73
C PRO A 30 9.75 10.89 8.98
N VAL A 31 9.82 9.57 8.88
CA VAL A 31 9.63 8.66 10.01
C VAL A 31 10.99 8.43 10.65
N TYR A 32 11.05 8.50 11.96
CA TYR A 32 12.25 8.20 12.74
C TYR A 32 11.98 7.03 13.66
N GLY A 33 13.01 6.25 13.94
CA GLY A 33 12.93 5.07 14.79
C GLY A 33 13.93 5.19 15.92
N PHE A 34 13.56 4.73 17.10
CA PHE A 34 14.47 4.60 18.23
C PHE A 34 14.29 3.32 19.04
N ARG A 35 15.32 2.96 19.82
CA ARG A 35 15.30 1.82 20.75
C ARG A 35 15.59 2.24 22.18
N THR A 36 14.92 1.59 23.14
CA THR A 36 15.18 1.73 24.58
C THR A 36 15.68 0.40 25.16
N PRO A 37 16.37 0.38 26.32
CA PRO A 37 16.97 -0.82 26.89
C PRO A 37 15.93 -1.85 27.40
N ASP A 38 14.75 -1.36 27.75
CA ASP A 38 13.65 -2.11 28.36
C ASP A 38 12.65 -2.67 27.33
N ARG A 39 12.80 -2.30 26.04
CA ARG A 39 11.87 -2.70 24.98
C ARG A 39 12.63 -3.39 23.85
N ASP A 40 12.13 -4.56 23.44
CA ASP A 40 12.60 -5.17 22.20
C ASP A 40 11.92 -4.49 21.00
N GLY A 41 12.67 -4.25 19.92
CA GLY A 41 12.17 -3.57 18.71
C GLY A 41 12.37 -2.06 18.64
N TRP A 42 11.78 -1.45 17.61
CA TRP A 42 11.86 -0.02 17.30
C TRP A 42 10.58 0.70 17.70
N THR A 43 10.70 1.92 18.19
CA THR A 43 9.59 2.85 18.38
C THR A 43 9.69 3.91 17.30
N LEU A 44 8.63 4.11 16.53
CA LEU A 44 8.56 5.07 15.43
C LEU A 44 7.93 6.39 15.87
N ILE A 45 8.42 7.48 15.30
CA ILE A 45 7.84 8.81 15.41
C ILE A 45 7.72 9.35 13.99
N ALA A 46 6.49 9.64 13.56
CA ALA A 46 6.28 10.52 12.42
C ALA A 46 6.38 11.96 12.92
N ALA A 47 7.23 12.78 12.32
CA ALA A 47 7.39 14.15 12.73
C ALA A 47 7.31 15.09 11.52
N ASP A 48 6.48 16.10 11.64
CA ASP A 48 6.44 17.23 10.71
C ASP A 48 7.64 18.14 10.99
N GLY A 49 8.81 17.80 10.45
CA GLY A 49 10.00 18.64 10.54
C GLY A 49 11.36 17.95 10.60
N ALA A 50 12.38 18.75 10.91
CA ALA A 50 13.77 18.33 10.95
C ALA A 50 14.01 17.28 12.05
N SER A 51 14.81 16.26 11.73
CA SER A 51 15.22 15.14 12.60
C SER A 51 15.59 15.55 14.03
N ALA A 52 16.17 16.73 14.22
CA ALA A 52 16.57 17.25 15.52
C ALA A 52 15.38 17.48 16.48
N ILE A 53 14.23 17.94 15.97
CA ILE A 53 13.04 18.22 16.79
C ILE A 53 12.44 16.89 17.27
N ALA A 54 12.25 15.95 16.34
CA ALA A 54 11.75 14.61 16.65
C ALA A 54 12.65 13.88 17.66
N LYS A 55 13.98 13.98 17.48
CA LYS A 55 14.96 13.38 18.39
C LYS A 55 14.95 14.02 19.78
N SER A 56 14.82 15.35 19.85
CA SER A 56 14.74 16.06 21.12
C SER A 56 13.51 15.65 21.91
N TRP A 57 12.35 15.58 21.26
CA TRP A 57 11.12 15.07 21.86
C TRP A 57 11.28 13.63 22.35
N ALA A 58 11.91 12.76 21.53
CA ALA A 58 12.15 11.38 21.91
C ALA A 58 13.08 11.26 23.13
N LEU A 59 14.15 12.06 23.21
CA LEU A 59 15.07 12.08 24.34
C LEU A 59 14.45 12.66 25.62
N GLU A 60 13.54 13.62 25.49
CA GLU A 60 12.80 14.16 26.64
C GLU A 60 11.88 13.10 27.26
N ARG A 61 11.24 12.29 26.41
CA ARG A 61 10.26 11.29 26.84
C ARG A 61 10.85 9.91 27.14
N PHE A 62 11.98 9.60 26.51
CA PHE A 62 12.75 8.35 26.61
C PHE A 62 14.23 8.69 26.80
N PRO A 63 14.65 9.20 27.97
CA PRO A 63 16.03 9.60 28.24
C PRO A 63 17.04 8.45 28.12
N GLU A 64 16.56 7.20 28.23
CA GLU A 64 17.32 5.96 28.06
C GLU A 64 17.52 5.52 26.60
N LEU A 65 17.05 6.31 25.63
CA LEU A 65 17.18 6.04 24.20
C LEU A 65 18.63 5.71 23.82
N ARG A 66 18.84 4.52 23.25
CA ARG A 66 20.18 4.03 22.86
C ARG A 66 20.50 4.24 21.39
N GLU A 67 19.46 4.24 20.57
CA GLU A 67 19.61 4.23 19.12
C GLU A 67 18.57 5.15 18.50
N TRP A 68 18.97 5.95 17.51
CA TRP A 68 18.10 6.86 16.74
C TRP A 68 18.49 6.78 15.28
N ARG A 69 17.51 6.58 14.39
CA ARG A 69 17.74 6.57 12.94
C ARG A 69 16.57 7.20 12.20
N ALA A 70 16.86 7.85 11.07
CA ALA A 70 15.84 8.11 10.07
C ALA A 70 15.44 6.77 9.45
N ILE A 71 14.14 6.52 9.39
CA ILE A 71 13.54 5.30 8.86
C ILE A 71 12.99 5.68 7.50
N ASP A 72 13.77 5.37 6.47
CA ASP A 72 13.30 5.43 5.09
C ASP A 72 12.27 4.30 4.85
N ARG A 73 11.40 4.45 3.83
CA ARG A 73 10.41 3.44 3.39
C ARG A 73 11.04 2.05 3.22
N THR A 74 12.33 1.98 2.92
CA THR A 74 13.11 0.74 2.82
C THR A 74 13.18 -0.09 4.13
N LEU A 75 13.05 0.53 5.32
CA LEU A 75 13.06 -0.19 6.61
C LEU A 75 11.76 -0.95 6.93
N TRP A 76 10.67 -0.74 6.18
CA TRP A 76 9.50 -1.65 6.21
C TRP A 76 9.90 -3.06 5.75
N THR A 77 11.06 -3.18 5.08
CA THR A 77 11.63 -4.42 4.58
C THR A 77 13.00 -4.77 5.19
N ASP A 78 13.58 -3.93 6.06
CA ASP A 78 14.92 -4.17 6.67
C ASP A 78 14.86 -5.19 7.82
N PRO A 79 15.45 -6.39 7.67
CA PRO A 79 15.47 -7.46 8.67
C PRO A 79 15.87 -7.05 10.10
N ALA A 80 16.67 -5.98 10.26
CA ALA A 80 17.09 -5.47 11.55
C ALA A 80 16.03 -4.59 12.26
N ALA A 81 15.04 -4.06 11.54
CA ALA A 81 13.90 -3.34 12.10
C ALA A 81 12.74 -4.22 12.59
N HIS A 82 12.77 -5.49 12.21
CA HIS A 82 11.63 -6.40 12.25
C HIS A 82 11.22 -6.93 13.63
N LYS A 83 11.62 -6.32 14.75
CA LYS A 83 11.28 -6.91 16.07
C LYS A 83 9.93 -6.44 16.62
N ILE A 84 9.64 -5.14 16.66
CA ILE A 84 8.36 -4.52 17.08
C ILE A 84 8.36 -3.09 16.50
N LEU A 85 7.24 -2.55 16.00
CA LEU A 85 7.03 -1.11 15.79
C LEU A 85 5.97 -0.59 16.74
N ARG A 86 6.35 0.43 17.51
CA ARG A 86 5.41 1.19 18.33
C ARG A 86 5.38 2.61 17.81
N PHE A 87 4.24 3.13 17.37
CA PHE A 87 4.15 4.56 17.06
C PHE A 87 4.08 5.35 18.37
N ALA A 88 4.92 6.38 18.50
CA ALA A 88 4.93 7.29 19.63
C ALA A 88 4.37 8.65 19.17
N GLY A 89 3.22 9.04 19.70
CA GLY A 89 2.52 10.29 19.38
C GLY A 89 1.13 10.34 20.01
N GLU A 90 0.54 11.53 20.10
CA GLU A 90 -0.90 11.67 20.39
C GLU A 90 -1.72 11.16 19.18
N PRO A 91 -2.96 10.66 19.39
CA PRO A 91 -3.68 9.79 18.44
C PRO A 91 -4.06 10.39 17.07
N ASP A 92 -3.72 11.64 16.77
CA ASP A 92 -4.47 12.43 15.78
C ASP A 92 -3.82 12.57 14.39
N ALA A 93 -2.81 11.78 14.01
CA ALA A 93 -2.15 11.94 12.70
C ALA A 93 -2.30 10.78 11.71
N TYR A 94 -2.62 9.57 12.18
CA TYR A 94 -3.04 8.44 11.34
C TYR A 94 -3.96 7.59 12.20
N ASP A 95 -5.27 7.75 12.01
CA ASP A 95 -6.30 6.98 12.71
C ASP A 95 -6.29 5.52 12.21
N LEU A 96 -5.24 4.78 12.60
CA LEU A 96 -5.34 3.34 12.84
C LEU A 96 -6.21 3.18 14.09
N GLY A 97 -7.50 3.40 13.89
CA GLY A 97 -8.62 3.39 14.85
C GLY A 97 -8.27 3.19 16.31
N ASN A 98 -8.40 4.24 17.13
CA ASN A 98 -8.69 4.17 18.58
C ASN A 98 -8.05 3.00 19.34
N SER A 99 -6.78 2.73 19.08
CA SER A 99 -6.08 1.65 19.76
C SER A 99 -5.50 2.26 21.04
N PRO A 100 -5.89 1.76 22.24
CA PRO A 100 -5.32 2.24 23.48
C PRO A 100 -3.79 2.13 23.43
N ALA A 101 -3.10 2.98 24.19
CA ALA A 101 -1.65 3.22 24.23
C ALA A 101 -0.73 1.98 24.40
N GLU A 102 -1.26 0.76 24.30
CA GLU A 102 -0.59 -0.53 24.49
C GLU A 102 -0.63 -1.48 23.28
N THR A 103 -1.27 -1.14 22.16
CA THR A 103 -1.23 -2.01 20.96
C THR A 103 0.07 -1.81 20.18
N ALA A 104 1.16 -2.34 20.74
CA ALA A 104 2.40 -2.51 19.99
C ALA A 104 2.08 -3.31 18.72
N HIS A 105 2.41 -2.76 17.55
CA HIS A 105 2.36 -3.53 16.31
C HIS A 105 3.66 -4.34 16.23
N VAL A 106 3.56 -5.64 16.08
CA VAL A 106 4.69 -6.54 15.92
C VAL A 106 4.82 -6.92 14.46
N TRP A 107 6.05 -7.03 13.96
CA TRP A 107 6.28 -7.60 12.63
C TRP A 107 6.10 -9.10 12.74
N ASP A 108 5.17 -9.65 11.98
CA ASP A 108 5.02 -11.08 11.84
C ASP A 108 5.97 -11.55 10.73
N TYR A 109 7.13 -12.08 11.10
CA TYR A 109 8.13 -12.59 10.15
C TYR A 109 7.62 -13.73 9.25
N ARG A 110 6.56 -14.44 9.67
CA ARG A 110 5.97 -15.52 8.87
C ARG A 110 5.02 -14.95 7.82
N ALA A 111 4.29 -13.90 8.18
CA ALA A 111 3.35 -13.22 7.30
C ALA A 111 3.95 -12.00 6.55
N LEU A 112 5.19 -11.60 6.89
CA LEU A 112 5.88 -10.40 6.42
C LEU A 112 4.99 -9.15 6.45
N CYS A 113 4.32 -8.91 7.58
CA CYS A 113 3.45 -7.76 7.76
C CYS A 113 3.41 -7.29 9.22
N TRP A 114 2.95 -6.05 9.43
CA TRP A 114 2.68 -5.51 10.77
C TRP A 114 1.33 -6.02 11.28
N ARG A 115 1.30 -6.41 12.56
CA ARG A 115 0.11 -6.96 13.24
C ARG A 115 -0.01 -6.40 14.63
N ALA A 116 -1.22 -6.21 15.15
CA ALA A 116 -1.37 -5.85 16.55
C ALA A 116 -0.84 -6.99 17.45
N SER A 117 -0.18 -6.66 18.55
CA SER A 117 0.31 -7.65 19.52
C SER A 117 -0.87 -8.47 20.07
N GLY A 118 -0.83 -9.79 19.86
CA GLY A 118 -1.90 -10.69 20.28
C GLY A 118 -3.07 -10.78 19.30
N GLU A 119 -3.01 -10.14 18.13
CA GLU A 119 -3.98 -10.32 17.07
C GLU A 119 -4.05 -11.81 16.68
N ARG A 120 -5.23 -12.42 16.82
CA ARG A 120 -5.44 -13.81 16.41
C ARG A 120 -5.85 -13.87 14.95
N ILE A 121 -5.29 -14.83 14.22
CA ILE A 121 -5.77 -15.21 12.90
C ILE A 121 -6.76 -16.35 13.13
N GLU A 122 -8.03 -16.03 13.28
CA GLU A 122 -9.08 -17.03 13.44
C GLU A 122 -9.82 -17.20 12.10
N PRO A 123 -10.25 -18.43 11.75
CA PRO A 123 -11.16 -18.63 10.63
C PRO A 123 -12.40 -17.73 10.77
N PRO A 124 -12.91 -17.16 9.66
CA PRO A 124 -14.13 -16.37 9.71
C PRO A 124 -15.31 -17.24 10.15
N ALA A 125 -16.26 -16.63 10.89
CA ALA A 125 -17.45 -17.35 11.37
C ALA A 125 -18.36 -17.82 10.21
N GLN A 126 -18.34 -17.11 9.09
CA GLN A 126 -19.08 -17.43 7.88
C GLN A 126 -18.21 -17.17 6.66
N ALA A 127 -18.24 -18.10 5.71
CA ALA A 127 -17.58 -17.96 4.42
C ALA A 127 -18.43 -18.66 3.36
N GLU A 128 -18.50 -18.07 2.17
CA GLU A 128 -19.09 -18.71 1.01
C GLU A 128 -18.07 -19.70 0.43
N ARG A 129 -18.44 -20.98 0.30
CA ARG A 129 -17.58 -21.95 -0.37
C ARG A 129 -17.72 -21.81 -1.88
N VAL A 130 -16.61 -21.54 -2.57
CA VAL A 130 -16.59 -21.27 -4.01
C VAL A 130 -15.54 -22.15 -4.70
N GLU A 131 -15.80 -22.49 -5.96
CA GLU A 131 -14.81 -23.17 -6.79
C GLU A 131 -13.81 -22.21 -7.40
N THR A 132 -14.25 -20.99 -7.75
CA THR A 132 -13.44 -19.98 -8.39
C THR A 132 -13.69 -18.61 -7.79
N VAL A 133 -12.67 -17.75 -7.87
CA VAL A 133 -12.81 -16.32 -7.64
C VAL A 133 -12.38 -15.63 -8.93
N VAL A 134 -13.21 -14.72 -9.42
CA VAL A 134 -12.82 -13.86 -10.54
C VAL A 134 -12.00 -12.71 -9.98
N VAL A 135 -10.75 -12.63 -10.41
CA VAL A 135 -9.79 -11.59 -10.06
C VAL A 135 -9.55 -10.75 -11.30
N GLU A 136 -9.84 -9.46 -11.24
CA GLU A 136 -9.69 -8.54 -12.36
C GLU A 136 -8.96 -7.27 -11.94
N PHE A 137 -8.06 -6.81 -12.78
CA PHE A 137 -7.38 -5.52 -12.64
C PHE A 137 -7.91 -4.57 -13.70
N GLY A 138 -8.46 -3.44 -13.27
CA GLY A 138 -8.98 -2.40 -14.14
C GLY A 138 -7.87 -1.67 -14.91
N PRO A 139 -8.22 -0.94 -15.99
CA PRO A 139 -7.25 -0.13 -16.69
C PRO A 139 -6.67 0.96 -15.77
N PRO A 140 -5.38 1.30 -15.90
CA PRO A 140 -4.79 2.38 -15.10
C PRO A 140 -5.47 3.73 -15.33
N SER A 141 -5.66 4.48 -14.25
CA SER A 141 -6.24 5.82 -14.26
C SER A 141 -5.51 6.71 -13.25
N TRP A 142 -4.57 7.54 -13.73
CA TRP A 142 -3.89 8.56 -12.91
C TRP A 142 -3.21 8.02 -11.64
N GLY A 143 -2.42 6.97 -11.76
CA GLY A 143 -1.74 6.33 -10.63
C GLY A 143 -2.61 5.32 -9.89
N TRP A 144 -3.80 5.02 -10.41
CA TRP A 144 -4.74 4.08 -9.79
C TRP A 144 -5.03 2.89 -10.69
N ILE A 145 -5.18 1.72 -10.08
CA ILE A 145 -5.73 0.51 -10.71
C ILE A 145 -6.77 -0.06 -9.74
N ASP A 146 -7.97 -0.38 -10.23
CA ASP A 146 -8.98 -1.06 -9.40
C ASP A 146 -8.79 -2.57 -9.46
N LEU A 147 -8.60 -3.21 -8.30
CA LEU A 147 -8.65 -4.67 -8.16
C LEU A 147 -10.08 -5.07 -7.78
N SER A 148 -10.72 -5.87 -8.63
CA SER A 148 -12.05 -6.44 -8.40
C SER A 148 -11.95 -7.91 -8.04
N LEU A 149 -12.59 -8.28 -6.93
CA LEU A 149 -12.75 -9.67 -6.50
C LEU A 149 -14.23 -10.04 -6.53
N ARG A 150 -14.58 -11.09 -7.29
CA ARG A 150 -15.98 -11.52 -7.48
C ARG A 150 -16.15 -13.02 -7.26
N SER A 151 -17.20 -13.37 -6.52
CA SER A 151 -17.79 -14.70 -6.46
C SER A 151 -19.19 -14.67 -7.07
N GLU A 152 -19.97 -15.74 -6.93
CA GLU A 152 -21.37 -15.75 -7.35
C GLU A 152 -22.23 -14.78 -6.52
N ARG A 153 -21.86 -14.54 -5.26
CA ARG A 153 -22.70 -13.79 -4.30
C ARG A 153 -22.04 -12.55 -3.71
N GLN A 154 -20.73 -12.43 -3.85
CA GLN A 154 -19.95 -11.34 -3.26
C GLN A 154 -19.13 -10.63 -4.33
N HIS A 155 -18.98 -9.33 -4.14
CA HIS A 155 -18.13 -8.47 -4.96
C HIS A 155 -17.52 -7.41 -4.04
N THR A 156 -16.23 -7.21 -4.18
CA THR A 156 -15.54 -6.07 -3.59
C THR A 156 -14.54 -5.50 -4.57
N GLU A 157 -14.27 -4.21 -4.42
CA GLU A 157 -13.27 -3.49 -5.20
C GLU A 157 -12.26 -2.89 -4.25
N ILE A 158 -10.99 -2.87 -4.66
CA ILE A 158 -9.87 -2.38 -3.89
C ILE A 158 -9.08 -1.46 -4.82
N PRO A 159 -9.10 -0.14 -4.62
CA PRO A 159 -8.20 0.73 -5.37
C PRO A 159 -6.77 0.37 -5.00
N LEU A 160 -5.86 0.43 -5.96
CA LEU A 160 -4.42 0.24 -5.80
C LEU A 160 -3.72 1.52 -6.25
N SER A 161 -2.87 2.10 -5.40
CA SER A 161 -2.12 3.33 -5.70
C SER A 161 -0.68 3.04 -6.12
N GLU A 162 -0.17 3.76 -7.11
CA GLU A 162 1.24 3.74 -7.50
C GLU A 162 2.14 4.33 -6.40
N VAL A 163 1.65 5.30 -5.63
CA VAL A 163 2.39 5.92 -4.51
C VAL A 163 2.73 4.89 -3.42
N PHE A 164 1.90 3.85 -3.32
CA PHE A 164 2.00 2.73 -2.40
C PHE A 164 1.92 1.40 -3.15
N ASP A 165 2.77 1.26 -4.18
CA ASP A 165 2.71 0.20 -5.18
C ASP A 165 2.68 -1.24 -4.58
N PRO A 166 1.56 -1.97 -4.70
CA PRO A 166 1.47 -3.36 -4.26
C PRO A 166 2.12 -4.35 -5.24
N PHE A 167 2.39 -3.95 -6.49
CA PHE A 167 2.97 -4.79 -7.54
C PHE A 167 4.50 -4.85 -7.49
N ALA A 168 5.16 -3.92 -6.80
CA ALA A 168 6.60 -3.90 -6.54
C ALA A 168 7.05 -5.00 -5.55
N GLY A 169 6.65 -6.25 -5.82
CA GLY A 169 7.04 -7.44 -5.09
C GLY A 169 6.09 -7.87 -3.97
N SER A 170 5.28 -6.96 -3.39
CA SER A 170 4.39 -7.29 -2.27
C SER A 170 3.31 -8.30 -2.64
N LEU A 171 2.59 -8.08 -3.75
CA LEU A 171 1.54 -8.97 -4.24
C LEU A 171 2.11 -10.32 -4.71
N THR A 172 3.24 -10.33 -5.41
CA THR A 172 3.91 -11.57 -5.83
C THR A 172 4.36 -12.39 -4.62
N ARG A 173 5.00 -11.76 -3.62
CA ARG A 173 5.41 -12.45 -2.38
C ARG A 173 4.21 -12.98 -1.59
N TRP A 174 3.12 -12.23 -1.54
CA TRP A 174 1.87 -12.70 -0.94
C TRP A 174 1.38 -13.99 -1.61
N LEU A 175 1.41 -14.08 -2.95
CA LEU A 175 1.09 -15.31 -3.68
C LEU A 175 2.08 -16.45 -3.41
N GLU A 176 3.37 -16.15 -3.30
CA GLU A 176 4.41 -17.13 -2.93
C GLU A 176 4.16 -17.73 -1.54
N HIS A 177 3.73 -16.90 -0.57
CA HIS A 177 3.38 -17.36 0.76
C HIS A 177 2.20 -18.33 0.72
N ILE A 178 1.14 -18.01 -0.02
CA ILE A 178 -0.02 -18.90 -0.17
C ILE A 178 0.40 -20.23 -0.82
N ALA A 179 1.19 -20.16 -1.90
CA ALA A 179 1.71 -21.33 -2.60
C ALA A 179 2.54 -22.26 -1.67
N THR A 180 3.34 -21.66 -0.79
CA THR A 180 4.22 -22.37 0.16
C THR A 180 3.55 -22.70 1.50
N ASN A 181 2.24 -22.46 1.64
CA ASN A 181 1.47 -22.68 2.87
C ASN A 181 2.00 -21.88 4.09
N MET A 182 2.59 -20.72 3.82
CA MET A 182 3.00 -19.75 4.82
C MET A 182 1.83 -18.81 5.13
N PRO A 183 1.78 -18.21 6.34
CA PRO A 183 0.86 -17.12 6.62
C PRO A 183 0.97 -16.02 5.55
N ALA A 184 -0.17 -15.62 4.98
CA ALA A 184 -0.20 -14.65 3.89
C ALA A 184 -1.18 -13.54 4.21
N ARG A 185 -0.64 -12.33 4.40
CA ARG A 185 -1.40 -11.10 4.57
C ARG A 185 -0.78 -10.02 3.71
N LEU A 186 -1.61 -9.29 2.99
CA LEU A 186 -1.25 -8.11 2.22
C LEU A 186 -2.09 -6.95 2.71
N VAL A 187 -1.43 -5.85 3.07
CA VAL A 187 -2.08 -4.57 3.32
C VAL A 187 -1.88 -3.72 2.08
N VAL A 188 -2.98 -3.28 1.49
CA VAL A 188 -3.01 -2.33 0.40
C VAL A 188 -3.28 -0.96 1.01
N ASP A 189 -2.37 -0.02 0.77
CA ASP A 189 -2.57 1.38 1.09
C ASP A 189 -2.90 2.13 -0.20
N SER A 190 -4.03 2.81 -0.17
CA SER A 190 -4.57 3.61 -1.26
C SER A 190 -4.73 5.04 -0.79
N GLU A 191 -3.58 5.62 -0.44
CA GLU A 191 -3.42 7.01 0.00
C GLU A 191 -4.31 7.34 1.20
N GLY A 192 -4.30 6.47 2.21
CA GLY A 192 -5.10 6.60 3.42
C GLY A 192 -6.41 5.81 3.41
N SER A 193 -6.79 5.22 2.27
CA SER A 193 -7.78 4.14 2.25
C SER A 193 -7.07 2.80 2.32
N LEU A 194 -7.30 2.03 3.37
CA LEU A 194 -6.62 0.75 3.56
C LEU A 194 -7.53 -0.41 3.16
N ALA A 195 -6.95 -1.46 2.60
CA ALA A 195 -7.61 -2.76 2.47
C ALA A 195 -6.65 -3.86 2.90
N ARG A 196 -7.21 -4.94 3.44
CA ARG A 196 -6.43 -6.07 3.90
C ARG A 196 -6.89 -7.34 3.21
N LEU A 197 -5.97 -8.02 2.52
CA LEU A 197 -6.19 -9.36 1.99
C LEU A 197 -5.46 -10.37 2.88
N GLU A 198 -6.19 -11.37 3.36
CA GLU A 198 -5.67 -12.40 4.25
C GLU A 198 -6.05 -13.77 3.75
N VAL A 199 -5.15 -14.72 3.94
CA VAL A 199 -5.41 -16.13 3.70
C VAL A 199 -5.25 -16.91 4.99
N VAL A 200 -6.33 -17.54 5.43
CA VAL A 200 -6.40 -18.34 6.65
C VAL A 200 -6.59 -19.81 6.28
N PRO A 201 -5.80 -20.76 6.82
CA PRO A 201 -6.04 -22.18 6.58
C PRO A 201 -7.43 -22.60 7.06
N SER A 202 -8.17 -23.32 6.21
CA SER A 202 -9.40 -24.04 6.60
C SER A 202 -9.09 -25.51 6.87
N THR A 203 -8.48 -26.16 5.88
CA THR A 203 -8.01 -27.55 5.94
C THR A 203 -6.63 -27.65 5.28
N ALA A 204 -6.13 -28.86 5.01
CA ALA A 204 -4.85 -29.05 4.31
C ALA A 204 -4.82 -28.39 2.91
N ASP A 205 -5.96 -28.41 2.20
CA ASP A 205 -6.06 -27.96 0.80
C ASP A 205 -7.01 -26.77 0.59
N LEU A 206 -7.83 -26.45 1.59
CA LEU A 206 -8.76 -25.32 1.55
C LEU A 206 -8.26 -24.17 2.40
N VAL A 207 -8.52 -22.96 1.92
CA VAL A 207 -8.21 -21.72 2.61
C VAL A 207 -9.40 -20.76 2.55
N TYR A 208 -9.51 -19.92 3.57
CA TYR A 208 -10.35 -18.74 3.54
C TYR A 208 -9.56 -17.59 2.93
N LEU A 209 -10.10 -16.94 1.91
CA LEU A 209 -9.69 -15.61 1.47
C LEU A 209 -10.61 -14.60 2.16
N VAL A 210 -10.01 -13.72 2.96
CA VAL A 210 -10.70 -12.62 3.64
C VAL A 210 -10.15 -11.32 3.09
N CYS A 211 -11.02 -10.52 2.50
CA CYS A 211 -10.71 -9.14 2.14
C CYS A 211 -11.56 -8.20 2.99
N THR A 212 -10.89 -7.44 3.85
CA THR A 212 -11.50 -6.41 4.69
C THR A 212 -11.08 -5.03 4.17
N PRO A 213 -11.95 -4.33 3.43
CA PRO A 213 -11.76 -2.91 3.17
C PRO A 213 -11.92 -2.13 4.48
N VAL A 214 -11.08 -1.14 4.73
CA VAL A 214 -11.19 -0.29 5.95
C VAL A 214 -12.34 0.71 5.82
N ASP A 215 -12.75 1.04 4.60
CA ASP A 215 -13.99 1.78 4.36
C ASP A 215 -15.19 0.89 4.68
N ALA A 216 -15.86 1.18 5.80
CA ALA A 216 -17.05 0.46 6.28
C ALA A 216 -18.24 0.51 5.31
N SER A 217 -18.20 1.36 4.27
CA SER A 217 -19.20 1.36 3.21
C SER A 217 -19.04 0.20 2.22
N ARG A 218 -17.89 -0.49 2.22
CA ARG A 218 -17.61 -1.64 1.36
C ARG A 218 -17.82 -2.94 2.14
N SER A 219 -18.49 -3.90 1.50
CA SER A 219 -18.69 -5.22 2.09
C SER A 219 -17.37 -5.99 2.15
N GLU A 220 -17.15 -6.69 3.25
CA GLU A 220 -16.11 -7.70 3.33
C GLU A 220 -16.36 -8.79 2.28
N PHE A 221 -15.28 -9.31 1.71
CA PHE A 221 -15.32 -10.44 0.79
C PHE A 221 -14.68 -11.64 1.48
N ILE A 222 -15.49 -12.65 1.77
CA ILE A 222 -15.08 -13.80 2.56
C ILE A 222 -15.52 -15.09 1.86
N VAL A 223 -14.53 -15.83 1.34
CA VAL A 223 -14.78 -17.08 0.62
C VAL A 223 -13.86 -18.19 1.10
N GLU A 224 -14.33 -19.42 1.04
CA GLU A 224 -13.54 -20.63 1.24
C GLU A 224 -13.33 -21.32 -0.11
N MET A 225 -12.08 -21.60 -0.48
CA MET A 225 -11.77 -22.24 -1.76
C MET A 225 -10.49 -23.08 -1.71
N SER A 226 -10.21 -23.82 -2.78
CA SER A 226 -8.93 -24.51 -2.93
C SER A 226 -7.78 -23.51 -2.93
N ARG A 227 -6.77 -23.75 -2.08
CA ARG A 227 -5.53 -22.97 -2.03
C ARG A 227 -4.87 -22.88 -3.40
N LYS A 228 -4.82 -24.00 -4.11
CA LYS A 228 -4.23 -24.06 -5.44
C LYS A 228 -5.00 -23.21 -6.43
N ARG A 229 -6.32 -23.25 -6.34
CA ARG A 229 -7.18 -22.48 -7.23
C ARG A 229 -7.12 -20.99 -6.95
N LEU A 230 -7.07 -20.57 -5.68
CA LEU A 230 -6.84 -19.20 -5.27
C LEU A 230 -5.56 -18.64 -5.89
N VAL A 231 -4.44 -19.36 -5.74
CA VAL A 231 -3.15 -18.95 -6.31
C VAL A 231 -3.22 -18.89 -7.83
N ALA A 232 -3.87 -19.86 -8.48
CA ALA A 232 -4.00 -19.89 -9.93
C ALA A 232 -4.84 -18.71 -10.47
N ASP A 233 -5.98 -18.44 -9.86
CA ASP A 233 -6.90 -17.38 -10.27
C ASP A 233 -6.23 -15.99 -10.12
N PHE A 234 -5.61 -15.70 -8.96
CA PHE A 234 -4.87 -14.45 -8.77
C PHE A 234 -3.65 -14.32 -9.69
N TYR A 235 -2.77 -15.33 -9.72
CA TYR A 235 -1.49 -15.23 -10.42
C TYR A 235 -1.69 -15.09 -11.93
N ARG A 236 -2.65 -15.83 -12.51
CA ARG A 236 -2.94 -15.71 -13.94
C ARG A 236 -3.51 -14.34 -14.27
N SER A 237 -4.45 -13.84 -13.48
CA SER A 237 -5.00 -12.49 -13.68
C SER A 237 -3.93 -11.42 -13.55
N LEU A 238 -3.04 -11.53 -12.56
CA LEU A 238 -1.92 -10.62 -12.36
C LEU A 238 -0.97 -10.62 -13.57
N VAL A 239 -0.47 -11.78 -13.98
CA VAL A 239 0.46 -11.90 -15.11
C VAL A 239 -0.21 -11.41 -16.40
N ASN A 240 -1.46 -11.81 -16.66
CA ASN A 240 -2.18 -11.41 -17.87
C ASN A 240 -2.41 -9.91 -17.96
N PHE A 241 -2.70 -9.24 -16.83
CA PHE A 241 -2.87 -7.79 -16.80
C PHE A 241 -1.52 -7.08 -16.90
N TRP A 242 -0.57 -7.44 -16.03
CA TRP A 242 0.68 -6.71 -15.83
C TRP A 242 1.66 -6.86 -16.98
N GLU A 243 1.75 -8.05 -17.56
CA GLU A 243 2.57 -8.32 -18.75
C GLU A 243 1.75 -8.17 -20.06
N GLY A 244 0.49 -7.75 -19.94
CA GLY A 244 -0.46 -7.65 -21.04
C GLY A 244 -0.52 -6.27 -21.71
N PRO A 245 -1.24 -6.17 -22.85
CA PRO A 245 -1.45 -4.92 -23.56
C PRO A 245 -2.21 -3.89 -22.72
N ALA A 246 -3.13 -4.32 -21.84
CA ALA A 246 -3.96 -3.42 -21.05
C ALA A 246 -3.13 -2.44 -20.19
N LEU A 247 -2.12 -2.94 -19.47
CA LEU A 247 -1.20 -2.10 -18.71
C LEU A 247 -0.16 -1.44 -19.61
N ARG A 248 0.47 -2.20 -20.52
CA ARG A 248 1.56 -1.70 -21.37
C ARG A 248 1.13 -0.47 -22.19
N ASP A 249 -0.07 -0.52 -22.78
CA ASP A 249 -0.56 0.54 -23.65
C ASP A 249 -1.09 1.75 -22.86
N ASN A 250 -1.15 1.66 -21.51
CA ASN A 250 -1.58 2.70 -20.58
C ASN A 250 -0.56 2.91 -19.43
N TRP A 251 0.72 2.61 -19.67
CA TRP A 251 1.74 2.60 -18.62
C TRP A 251 2.01 4.00 -18.04
N ASP A 252 1.91 5.02 -18.87
CA ASP A 252 1.99 6.44 -18.49
C ASP A 252 0.82 6.90 -17.59
N MET A 253 -0.28 6.15 -17.59
CA MET A 253 -1.39 6.37 -16.66
C MET A 253 -1.17 5.71 -15.31
N TRP A 254 -0.29 4.73 -15.20
CA TRP A 254 0.13 4.14 -13.93
C TRP A 254 1.28 4.91 -13.29
N ILE A 255 2.41 5.07 -13.98
CA ILE A 255 3.59 5.73 -13.40
C ILE A 255 3.43 7.25 -13.44
N LEU A 256 3.01 7.82 -12.31
CA LEU A 256 2.83 9.27 -12.16
C LEU A 256 4.12 10.06 -12.38
N ALA A 257 5.27 9.48 -12.00
CA ALA A 257 6.58 10.10 -12.19
C ALA A 257 6.88 10.44 -13.67
N LEU A 258 6.32 9.70 -14.65
CA LEU A 258 6.50 10.03 -16.08
C LEU A 258 5.86 11.37 -16.48
N LYS A 259 5.00 11.94 -15.61
CA LYS A 259 4.36 13.25 -15.80
C LYS A 259 5.14 14.38 -15.11
N ASP A 260 6.22 14.07 -14.39
CA ASP A 260 7.05 15.06 -13.72
C ASP A 260 7.99 15.75 -14.75
N PRO A 261 7.86 17.07 -14.99
CA PRO A 261 8.71 17.79 -15.93
C PRO A 261 10.18 17.88 -15.48
N ASP A 262 10.47 17.63 -14.20
CA ASP A 262 11.81 17.69 -13.63
C ASP A 262 12.50 16.31 -13.58
N LEU A 263 11.86 15.25 -14.10
CA LEU A 263 12.42 13.90 -14.13
C LEU A 263 13.65 13.83 -15.04
N ARG A 264 14.76 13.29 -14.54
CA ARG A 264 16.02 13.20 -15.30
C ARG A 264 15.97 12.04 -16.31
N ASP A 265 16.67 12.18 -17.44
CA ASP A 265 16.67 11.20 -18.54
C ASP A 265 16.98 9.74 -18.09
N ASN A 266 17.89 9.57 -17.14
CA ASN A 266 18.27 8.25 -16.61
C ASN A 266 17.20 7.63 -15.70
N GLU A 267 16.50 8.46 -14.93
CA GLU A 267 15.36 8.03 -14.10
C GLU A 267 14.17 7.69 -14.99
N TYR A 268 13.92 8.53 -16.01
CA TYR A 268 12.90 8.31 -17.03
C TYR A 268 13.06 6.97 -17.74
N ALA A 269 14.27 6.62 -18.20
CA ALA A 269 14.53 5.36 -18.91
C ALA A 269 14.22 4.12 -18.05
N SER A 270 14.49 4.16 -16.74
CA SER A 270 14.21 3.04 -15.82
C SER A 270 12.73 2.81 -15.55
N LEU A 271 11.89 3.82 -15.85
CA LEU A 271 10.45 3.81 -15.60
C LEU A 271 9.63 3.56 -16.87
N GLN A 272 10.25 3.29 -18.02
CA GLN A 272 9.51 3.15 -19.29
C GLN A 272 8.82 1.80 -19.50
N THR A 273 9.19 0.78 -18.73
CA THR A 273 8.65 -0.57 -18.93
C THR A 273 8.26 -1.23 -17.61
N PRO A 274 7.12 -1.93 -17.54
CA PRO A 274 6.77 -2.75 -16.39
C PRO A 274 7.88 -3.78 -16.11
N TRP A 275 8.20 -4.00 -14.83
CA TRP A 275 9.00 -5.16 -14.42
C TRP A 275 8.16 -6.43 -14.49
N SER A 276 8.82 -7.59 -14.57
CA SER A 276 8.10 -8.86 -14.52
C SER A 276 7.58 -9.14 -13.11
N VAL A 277 6.34 -9.61 -13.04
CA VAL A 277 5.67 -10.08 -11.81
C VAL A 277 5.71 -11.60 -11.67
N ARG A 278 6.39 -12.29 -12.59
CA ARG A 278 6.49 -13.74 -12.57
C ARG A 278 7.26 -14.25 -11.37
N SER A 279 6.78 -15.36 -10.81
CA SER A 279 7.43 -16.06 -9.71
C SER A 279 7.64 -17.52 -10.05
N GLN A 280 8.91 -17.95 -10.02
CA GLN A 280 9.26 -19.36 -10.19
C GLN A 280 8.66 -20.25 -9.09
N VAL A 281 8.46 -19.70 -7.88
CA VAL A 281 7.86 -20.42 -6.75
C VAL A 281 6.38 -20.70 -7.07
N VAL A 282 5.65 -19.69 -7.52
CA VAL A 282 4.24 -19.83 -7.89
C VAL A 282 4.07 -20.73 -9.12
N GLU A 283 4.88 -20.54 -10.16
CA GLU A 283 4.83 -21.36 -11.38
C GLU A 283 5.11 -22.84 -11.07
N ARG A 284 6.12 -23.12 -10.25
CA ARG A 284 6.43 -24.47 -9.79
C ARG A 284 5.26 -25.09 -9.03
N TYR A 285 4.71 -24.39 -8.03
CA TYR A 285 3.55 -24.84 -7.25
C TYR A 285 2.33 -25.18 -8.13
N LEU A 286 2.07 -24.36 -9.15
CA LEU A 286 0.98 -24.59 -10.09
C LEU A 286 1.24 -25.80 -11.01
N SER A 287 2.51 -26.06 -11.37
CA SER A 287 2.91 -27.16 -12.25
C SER A 287 3.00 -28.54 -11.56
N GLU A 288 3.52 -28.62 -10.33
CA GLU A 288 3.80 -29.89 -9.62
C GLU A 288 2.54 -30.66 -9.19
N ASN A 289 1.39 -30.01 -9.21
CA ASN A 289 0.12 -30.59 -8.76
C ASN A 289 -0.95 -30.56 -9.85
N ALA A 290 -0.56 -30.54 -11.14
CA ALA A 290 -1.50 -30.45 -12.26
C ALA A 290 -2.62 -31.49 -12.09
N ILE A 291 -3.86 -30.98 -12.00
CA ILE A 291 -5.08 -31.78 -11.82
C ILE A 291 -5.31 -32.60 -13.09
#